data_AF-A0A383W819-F1
#
_entry.id   AF-A0A383W819-F1
#
_cell.length_a   1.000
_cell.length_b   1.000
_cell.length_c   1.000
_cell.angle_alpha   90.00
_cell.angle_beta   90.00
_cell.angle_gamma   90.00
#
_symmetry.space_group_name_H-M   'P 1'
#
loop_
_entity.id
_entity.type
_entity.pdbx_description
1 polymer ?
#
loop_
_entity_poly.entity_id
_entity_poly.type
_entity_poly.pdbx_seq_one_letter_code
_entity_poly.pdbx_strand_id
1 'polypeptide(L)'
;MGGRVGVVGAGQNPNLPAPWNDIISSVRVPGGMVAVFWEHPNYTGRRLTVTGPIDVPCFDNWQFSRITTSFQITSSNNGGGGNGGGSNGGGGNNGGGGNSGGSGGIDSQLLTLVNNARRQAGLKALSIDSRLNAAALVHSQDQARRQNMDHTGADGSNAGTRITRAGYRWGTYGENVARGQSLAQSVFGDWMNSAGHRATILNANFVHMGAAMAQSNMPYWTQVFGAPL
;
A
#
# COMPACT_ATOMS: atom_id res chain seq x y z
N MET A 1 8.93 -29.38 -6.18
CA MET A 1 7.55 -29.55 -5.67
C MET A 1 6.65 -28.71 -6.56
N GLY A 2 5.69 -29.34 -7.24
CA GLY A 2 4.89 -28.70 -8.28
C GLY A 2 3.89 -27.70 -7.70
N GLY A 3 3.96 -26.44 -8.13
CA GLY A 3 2.97 -25.44 -7.74
C GLY A 3 1.59 -25.85 -8.24
N ARG A 4 0.62 -25.95 -7.33
CA ARG A 4 -0.79 -26.17 -7.68
C ARG A 4 -1.38 -24.82 -8.07
N VAL A 5 -1.72 -24.66 -9.36
CA VAL A 5 -2.48 -23.49 -9.83
C VAL A 5 -3.96 -23.74 -9.53
N GLY A 6 -4.49 -23.05 -8.53
CA GLY A 6 -5.93 -23.03 -8.24
C GLY A 6 -6.55 -21.77 -8.82
N VAL A 7 -7.43 -21.92 -9.81
CA VAL A 7 -8.32 -20.82 -10.22
C VAL A 7 -9.58 -20.93 -9.38
N VAL A 8 -9.85 -19.92 -8.55
CA VAL A 8 -11.04 -19.88 -7.70
C VAL A 8 -11.98 -18.81 -8.22
N GLY A 9 -13.22 -19.22 -8.51
CA GLY A 9 -14.27 -18.34 -9.03
C GLY A 9 -14.92 -17.51 -7.93
N ALA A 10 -15.67 -16.48 -8.32
CA ALA A 10 -16.48 -15.70 -7.40
C ALA A 10 -17.47 -16.59 -6.64
N GLY A 11 -17.63 -16.34 -5.33
CA GLY A 11 -18.52 -17.10 -4.44
C GLY A 11 -17.93 -18.41 -3.93
N GLN A 12 -16.73 -18.80 -4.39
CA GLN A 12 -16.02 -19.95 -3.83
C GLN A 12 -15.21 -19.53 -2.62
N ASN A 13 -15.45 -20.22 -1.51
CA ASN A 13 -14.83 -19.96 -0.21
C ASN A 13 -14.12 -21.24 0.27
N PRO A 14 -12.92 -21.54 -0.26
CA PRO A 14 -12.18 -22.73 0.15
C PRO A 14 -11.47 -22.50 1.50
N ASN A 15 -11.58 -23.50 2.38
CA ASN A 15 -10.56 -23.75 3.40
C ASN A 15 -9.40 -24.49 2.74
N LEU A 16 -8.17 -24.07 2.99
CA LEU A 16 -7.00 -24.79 2.52
C LEU A 16 -6.74 -26.00 3.45
N PRO A 17 -6.64 -27.24 2.93
CA PRO A 17 -6.36 -28.40 3.77
C PRO A 17 -5.01 -28.27 4.49
N ALA A 18 -4.79 -28.95 5.60
CA ALA A 18 -3.41 -29.11 6.10
C ALA A 18 -2.69 -30.24 5.31
N PRO A 19 -1.38 -30.17 5.05
CA PRO A 19 -0.48 -29.03 5.19
C PRO A 19 -0.37 -28.27 3.85
N TRP A 20 -1.34 -27.42 3.53
CA TRP A 20 -1.19 -26.40 2.48
C TRP A 20 -0.52 -25.17 3.09
N ASN A 21 0.61 -25.39 3.75
CA ASN A 21 1.50 -24.33 4.23
C ASN A 21 2.37 -23.75 3.11
N ASP A 22 1.97 -23.96 1.85
CA ASP A 22 2.67 -23.45 0.69
C ASP A 22 2.39 -21.95 0.52
N ILE A 23 3.47 -21.23 0.32
CA ILE A 23 3.50 -19.80 -0.01
C ILE A 23 2.58 -19.59 -1.22
N ILE A 24 1.50 -18.83 -1.06
CA ILE A 24 0.83 -18.25 -2.22
C ILE A 24 1.89 -17.43 -2.96
N SER A 25 2.33 -17.93 -4.12
CA SER A 25 3.45 -17.36 -4.88
C SER A 25 3.00 -16.21 -5.76
N SER A 26 1.77 -16.27 -6.26
CA SER A 26 1.15 -15.18 -7.00
C SER A 26 -0.36 -15.10 -6.78
N VAL A 27 -0.91 -13.90 -6.94
CA VAL A 27 -2.36 -13.64 -6.89
C VAL A 27 -2.75 -12.74 -8.03
N ARG A 28 -3.77 -13.13 -8.79
CA ARG A 28 -4.39 -12.31 -9.81
C ARG A 28 -5.86 -12.11 -9.48
N VAL A 29 -6.28 -10.87 -9.26
CA VAL A 29 -7.67 -10.49 -8.99
C VAL A 29 -8.17 -9.64 -10.16
N PRO A 30 -9.11 -10.14 -10.99
CA PRO A 30 -9.69 -9.39 -12.09
C PRO A 30 -10.44 -8.13 -11.63
N GLY A 31 -10.64 -7.18 -12.55
CA GLY A 31 -11.46 -5.99 -12.28
C GLY A 31 -12.87 -6.37 -11.82
N GLY A 32 -13.39 -5.67 -10.82
CA GLY A 32 -14.71 -5.93 -10.26
C GLY A 32 -14.78 -7.10 -9.28
N MET A 33 -13.64 -7.68 -8.88
CA MET A 33 -13.52 -8.73 -7.87
C MET A 33 -12.79 -8.22 -6.62
N VAL A 34 -13.09 -8.83 -5.47
CA VAL A 34 -12.39 -8.64 -4.20
C VAL A 34 -11.98 -10.02 -3.69
N ALA A 35 -10.68 -10.22 -3.50
CA ALA A 35 -10.14 -11.37 -2.80
C ALA A 35 -9.85 -10.97 -1.34
N VAL A 36 -10.28 -11.79 -0.40
CA VAL A 36 -9.96 -11.63 1.03
C VAL A 36 -9.26 -12.89 1.50
N PHE A 37 -8.12 -12.74 2.16
CA PHE A 37 -7.31 -13.83 2.69
C PHE A 37 -7.33 -13.76 4.21
N TRP A 38 -7.37 -14.90 4.90
CA TRP A 38 -7.37 -15.00 6.36
C TRP A 38 -6.24 -15.87 6.88
N GLU A 39 -5.72 -15.48 8.04
CA GLU A 39 -4.64 -16.17 8.77
C GLU A 39 -5.08 -17.53 9.35
N HIS A 40 -6.36 -17.71 9.66
CA HIS A 40 -6.90 -18.95 10.21
C HIS A 40 -8.00 -19.57 9.34
N PRO A 41 -8.26 -20.89 9.48
CA PRO A 41 -9.40 -21.53 8.84
C PRO A 41 -10.72 -20.85 9.25
N ASN A 42 -11.76 -21.09 8.47
CA ASN A 42 -13.12 -20.58 8.72
C ASN A 42 -13.21 -19.04 8.76
N TYR A 43 -12.35 -18.34 7.99
CA TYR A 43 -12.40 -16.88 7.81
C TYR A 43 -12.19 -16.10 9.11
N THR A 44 -11.26 -16.57 9.95
CA THR A 44 -10.96 -15.98 11.26
C THR A 44 -9.53 -15.44 11.34
N GLY A 45 -9.25 -14.65 12.39
CA GLY A 45 -7.95 -14.02 12.59
C GLY A 45 -7.76 -12.75 11.76
N ARG A 46 -6.50 -12.39 11.52
CA ARG A 46 -6.16 -11.24 10.68
C ARG A 46 -6.63 -11.52 9.25
N ARG A 47 -6.98 -10.45 8.52
CA ARG A 47 -7.38 -10.53 7.11
C ARG A 47 -6.60 -9.58 6.23
N LEU A 48 -6.48 -9.94 4.96
CA LEU A 48 -5.92 -9.13 3.89
C LEU A 48 -6.94 -9.01 2.77
N THR A 49 -7.31 -7.78 2.40
CA THR A 49 -8.24 -7.53 1.29
C THR A 49 -7.48 -7.01 0.07
N VAL A 50 -7.72 -7.64 -1.07
CA VAL A 50 -7.11 -7.35 -2.36
C VAL A 50 -8.22 -7.10 -3.37
N THR A 51 -8.39 -5.84 -3.76
CA THR A 51 -9.41 -5.44 -4.75
C THR A 51 -8.78 -5.37 -6.13
N GLY A 52 -9.38 -6.04 -7.11
CA GLY A 52 -8.91 -6.00 -8.49
C GLY A 52 -9.27 -4.70 -9.21
N PRO A 53 -8.63 -4.42 -10.36
CA PRO A 53 -7.67 -5.28 -11.05
C PRO A 53 -6.27 -5.21 -10.43
N ILE A 54 -5.70 -6.36 -10.04
CA ILE A 54 -4.32 -6.45 -9.54
C ILE A 54 -3.70 -7.81 -9.91
N ASP A 55 -2.43 -7.79 -10.29
CA ASP A 55 -1.60 -8.98 -10.54
C ASP A 55 -0.35 -8.88 -9.68
N VAL A 56 -0.17 -9.85 -8.78
CA VAL A 56 0.90 -9.88 -7.78
C VAL A 56 1.77 -11.10 -8.08
N PRO A 57 2.85 -10.96 -8.87
CA PRO A 57 3.71 -12.09 -9.26
C PRO A 57 4.63 -12.61 -8.13
N CYS A 58 4.57 -12.01 -6.93
CA CYS A 58 5.30 -12.40 -5.73
C CYS A 58 4.48 -12.09 -4.46
N PHE A 59 3.47 -12.91 -4.19
CA PHE A 59 2.58 -12.73 -3.03
C PHE A 59 3.26 -13.12 -1.69
N ASP A 60 4.51 -13.61 -1.76
CA ASP A 60 5.37 -14.00 -0.65
C ASP A 60 5.79 -12.84 0.28
N ASN A 61 5.96 -11.63 -0.27
CA ASN A 61 6.43 -10.44 0.46
C ASN A 61 5.36 -9.78 1.37
N TRP A 62 4.16 -10.38 1.48
CA TRP A 62 3.03 -9.82 2.23
C TRP A 62 2.88 -10.41 3.65
N GLN A 63 3.75 -11.33 4.07
CA GLN A 63 3.62 -12.22 5.25
C GLN A 63 2.34 -13.08 5.29
N PHE A 64 1.31 -12.76 4.51
CA PHE A 64 0.05 -13.48 4.43
C PHE A 64 0.20 -14.80 3.66
N SER A 65 1.06 -14.86 2.65
CA SER A 65 1.32 -16.07 1.85
C SER A 65 1.65 -17.32 2.67
N ARG A 66 2.32 -17.17 3.81
CA ARG A 66 2.80 -18.28 4.68
C ARG A 66 1.86 -18.62 5.82
N ILE A 67 0.83 -17.80 6.03
CA ILE A 67 -0.15 -17.98 7.11
C ILE A 67 -1.58 -18.02 6.57
N THR A 68 -1.81 -17.84 5.27
CA THR A 68 -3.15 -17.90 4.69
C THR A 68 -3.66 -19.32 4.78
N THR A 69 -4.80 -19.49 5.43
CA THR A 69 -5.42 -20.82 5.60
C THR A 69 -6.88 -20.84 5.16
N SER A 70 -7.49 -19.67 4.89
CA SER A 70 -8.75 -19.57 4.17
C SER A 70 -8.82 -18.28 3.33
N PHE A 71 -9.60 -18.28 2.25
CA PHE A 71 -9.83 -17.09 1.44
C PHE A 71 -11.21 -17.08 0.78
N GLN A 72 -11.66 -15.89 0.38
CA GLN A 72 -12.93 -15.66 -0.29
C GLN A 72 -12.70 -14.77 -1.51
N ILE A 73 -13.41 -15.03 -2.59
CA ILE A 73 -13.46 -14.16 -3.76
C ILE A 73 -14.90 -13.74 -3.96
N THR A 74 -15.15 -12.44 -3.95
CA THR A 74 -16.49 -11.86 -4.10
C THR A 74 -16.51 -10.88 -5.26
N SER A 75 -17.65 -10.77 -5.93
CA SER A 75 -17.90 -9.66 -6.85
C SER A 75 -17.99 -8.37 -6.03
N SER A 76 -17.31 -7.32 -6.47
CA SER A 76 -17.37 -5.98 -5.86
C SER A 76 -18.80 -5.40 -5.81
N ASN A 77 -19.71 -5.96 -6.63
CA ASN A 77 -21.14 -5.76 -6.55
C ASN A 77 -21.85 -7.02 -6.02
N ASN A 78 -21.98 -7.14 -4.69
CA ASN A 78 -23.27 -7.32 -4.02
C ASN A 78 -23.08 -7.47 -2.52
N GLY A 79 -23.61 -6.50 -1.76
CA GLY A 79 -24.01 -6.72 -0.38
C GLY A 79 -25.14 -7.75 -0.31
N GLY A 80 -25.29 -8.36 0.87
CA GLY A 80 -26.26 -9.42 1.13
C GLY A 80 -27.69 -9.05 0.76
N GLY A 81 -28.39 -10.01 0.15
CA GLY A 81 -29.83 -9.95 -0.08
C GLY A 81 -30.61 -10.21 1.21
N GLY A 82 -31.53 -9.30 1.53
CA GLY A 82 -32.46 -9.38 2.65
C GLY A 82 -33.57 -8.34 2.53
N ASN A 83 -34.54 -8.65 1.66
CA ASN A 83 -35.88 -8.12 1.40
C ASN A 83 -36.54 -7.09 2.37
N GLY A 84 -37.26 -6.09 1.81
CA GLY A 84 -38.30 -5.33 2.52
C GLY A 84 -38.57 -3.94 1.94
N GLY A 85 -39.65 -3.76 1.18
CA GLY A 85 -39.94 -2.56 0.36
C GLY A 85 -40.50 -1.34 1.11
N GLY A 86 -40.68 -0.25 0.36
CA GLY A 86 -41.40 0.94 0.82
C GLY A 86 -40.97 2.25 0.14
N SER A 87 -41.83 2.75 -0.74
CA SER A 87 -41.67 3.94 -1.59
C SER A 87 -41.60 5.29 -0.84
N ASN A 88 -40.94 6.29 -1.46
CA ASN A 88 -41.49 7.59 -1.90
C ASN A 88 -40.60 8.83 -1.59
N GLY A 89 -40.36 9.65 -2.63
CA GLY A 89 -40.42 11.13 -2.54
C GLY A 89 -39.18 11.97 -2.17
N GLY A 90 -38.50 12.51 -3.19
CA GLY A 90 -38.31 13.97 -3.39
C GLY A 90 -37.22 14.76 -2.64
N GLY A 91 -36.45 15.56 -3.41
CA GLY A 91 -35.91 16.85 -2.97
C GLY A 91 -34.43 16.86 -2.57
N GLY A 92 -33.57 17.42 -3.42
CA GLY A 92 -32.11 17.43 -3.22
C GLY A 92 -31.56 18.57 -2.36
N ASN A 93 -30.27 18.45 -2.01
CA ASN A 93 -29.30 19.53 -2.24
C ASN A 93 -27.86 19.01 -2.18
N ASN A 94 -27.02 19.57 -3.06
CA ASN A 94 -25.58 19.38 -3.17
C ASN A 94 -24.84 19.90 -1.94
N GLY A 95 -23.83 19.15 -1.49
CA GLY A 95 -22.87 19.56 -0.47
C GLY A 95 -21.97 18.39 -0.10
N GLY A 96 -20.93 18.17 -0.91
CA GLY A 96 -20.08 16.98 -0.92
C GLY A 96 -19.45 16.63 0.43
N GLY A 97 -20.09 15.71 1.14
CA GLY A 97 -19.47 14.84 2.13
C GLY A 97 -18.87 13.61 1.45
N GLY A 98 -17.56 13.62 1.26
CA GLY A 98 -16.80 12.50 0.72
C GLY A 98 -16.59 11.38 1.73
N ASN A 99 -17.62 10.55 1.87
CA ASN A 99 -17.68 9.16 2.34
C ASN A 99 -16.39 8.55 2.95
N SER A 100 -16.35 8.49 4.28
CA SER A 100 -15.41 7.69 5.06
C SER A 100 -15.78 6.20 4.97
N GLY A 101 -15.11 5.49 4.05
CA GLY A 101 -15.17 4.04 3.91
C GLY A 101 -13.76 3.43 3.85
N GLY A 102 -13.10 3.31 5.01
CA GLY A 102 -12.02 2.33 5.25
C GLY A 102 -10.75 2.32 4.37
N SER A 103 -10.49 3.33 3.52
CA SER A 103 -9.28 3.42 2.69
C SER A 103 -8.47 4.63 3.10
N GLY A 104 -7.43 4.44 3.89
CA GLY A 104 -6.50 5.52 4.23
C GLY A 104 -5.71 5.98 3.00
N GLY A 105 -5.17 7.21 3.05
CA GLY A 105 -4.33 7.78 1.98
C GLY A 105 -3.14 6.90 1.61
N ILE A 106 -2.53 7.15 0.45
CA ILE A 106 -1.43 6.33 -0.09
C ILE A 106 -0.23 6.22 0.88
N ASP A 107 -0.03 7.26 1.67
CA ASP A 107 0.93 7.36 2.76
C ASP A 107 0.63 6.38 3.90
N SER A 108 -0.64 6.24 4.29
CA SER A 108 -1.07 5.26 5.29
C SER A 108 -0.96 3.81 4.81
N GLN A 109 -1.20 3.57 3.51
CA GLN A 109 -0.99 2.26 2.89
C GLN A 109 0.51 1.90 2.92
N LEU A 110 1.37 2.83 2.51
CA LEU A 110 2.83 2.66 2.59
C LEU A 110 3.33 2.51 4.03
N LEU A 111 2.79 3.27 4.98
CA LEU A 111 3.12 3.13 6.41
C LEU A 111 2.85 1.71 6.90
N THR A 112 1.70 1.14 6.53
CA THR A 112 1.33 -0.23 6.91
C THR A 112 2.35 -1.24 6.39
N LEU A 113 2.73 -1.13 5.12
CA LEU A 113 3.73 -2.01 4.48
C LEU A 113 5.11 -1.87 5.12
N VAL A 114 5.58 -0.63 5.30
CA VAL A 114 6.86 -0.31 5.94
C VAL A 114 6.90 -0.85 7.37
N ASN A 115 5.88 -0.59 8.18
CA ASN A 115 5.84 -1.05 9.57
C ASN A 115 5.75 -2.58 9.68
N ASN A 116 5.11 -3.25 8.71
CA ASN A 116 5.15 -4.71 8.64
C ASN A 116 6.58 -5.23 8.36
N ALA A 117 7.33 -4.62 7.45
CA ALA A 117 8.73 -5.00 7.19
C ALA A 117 9.67 -4.65 8.35
N ARG A 118 9.47 -3.49 8.99
CA ARG A 118 10.24 -3.07 10.17
C ARG A 118 10.01 -4.01 11.35
N ARG A 119 8.76 -4.42 11.61
CA ARG A 119 8.43 -5.42 12.63
C ARG A 119 9.16 -6.74 12.39
N GLN A 120 9.24 -7.20 11.13
CA GLN A 120 9.98 -8.42 10.76
C GLN A 120 11.48 -8.31 11.01
N ALA A 121 12.03 -7.11 10.87
CA ALA A 121 13.42 -6.81 11.16
C ALA A 121 13.70 -6.50 12.64
N GLY A 122 12.70 -6.63 13.54
CA GLY A 122 12.84 -6.29 14.96
C GLY A 122 12.94 -4.79 15.23
N LEU A 123 12.51 -3.95 14.29
CA LEU A 123 12.59 -2.49 14.37
C LEU A 123 11.28 -1.88 14.87
N LYS A 124 11.40 -0.72 15.53
CA LYS A 124 10.25 0.09 15.95
C LYS A 124 9.45 0.58 14.74
N ALA A 125 8.13 0.61 14.91
CA ALA A 125 7.22 1.19 13.93
C ALA A 125 7.47 2.71 13.79
N LEU A 126 7.30 3.20 12.57
CA LEU A 126 7.26 4.62 12.25
C LEU A 126 5.84 5.17 12.42
N SER A 127 5.74 6.49 12.53
CA SER A 127 4.48 7.24 12.41
C SER A 127 4.52 8.15 11.18
N ILE A 128 3.34 8.52 10.66
CA ILE A 128 3.26 9.53 9.59
C ILE A 128 3.48 10.93 10.18
N ASP A 129 4.25 11.74 9.47
CA ASP A 129 4.38 13.18 9.73
C ASP A 129 3.91 13.96 8.49
N SER A 130 2.95 14.87 8.67
CA SER A 130 2.35 15.62 7.57
C SER A 130 3.33 16.53 6.83
N ARG A 131 4.40 17.00 7.50
CA ARG A 131 5.44 17.82 6.89
C ARG A 131 6.33 16.98 5.97
N LEU A 132 6.59 15.74 6.36
CA LEU A 132 7.26 14.76 5.50
C LEU A 132 6.39 14.39 4.28
N ASN A 133 5.07 14.26 4.45
CA ASN A 133 4.13 14.11 3.32
C ASN A 133 4.19 15.31 2.37
N ALA A 134 4.22 16.54 2.90
CA ALA A 134 4.32 17.74 2.07
C ALA A 134 5.64 17.77 1.28
N ALA A 135 6.77 17.42 1.90
CA ALA A 135 8.06 17.31 1.21
C ALA A 135 8.05 16.25 0.10
N ALA A 136 7.47 15.08 0.36
CA ALA A 136 7.30 14.02 -0.65
C ALA A 136 6.41 14.46 -1.81
N LEU A 137 5.31 15.16 -1.53
CA LEU A 137 4.36 15.60 -2.56
C LEU A 137 5.00 16.61 -3.50
N VAL A 138 5.69 17.61 -2.96
CA VAL A 138 6.41 18.61 -3.75
C VAL A 138 7.41 17.94 -4.70
N HIS A 139 8.16 16.96 -4.20
CA HIS A 139 9.15 16.26 -5.04
C HIS A 139 8.50 15.35 -6.08
N SER A 140 7.44 14.62 -5.71
CA SER A 140 6.69 13.78 -6.66
C SER A 140 6.13 14.62 -7.81
N GLN A 141 5.56 15.79 -7.51
CA GLN A 141 5.06 16.73 -8.51
C GLN A 141 6.17 17.34 -9.37
N ASP A 142 7.34 17.62 -8.79
CA ASP A 142 8.50 18.08 -9.54
C ASP A 142 9.01 17.01 -10.54
N GLN A 143 9.19 15.78 -10.08
CA GLN A 143 9.57 14.64 -10.92
C GLN A 143 8.55 14.41 -12.05
N ALA A 144 7.24 14.46 -11.72
CA ALA A 144 6.15 14.29 -12.68
C ALA A 144 6.14 15.40 -13.75
N ARG A 145 6.35 16.67 -13.36
CA ARG A 145 6.44 17.80 -14.29
C ARG A 145 7.61 17.68 -15.25
N ARG A 146 8.75 17.21 -14.76
CA ARG A 146 9.96 16.98 -15.57
C ARG A 146 9.97 15.65 -16.31
N GLN A 147 9.01 14.79 -16.02
CA GLN A 147 8.97 13.39 -16.45
C GLN A 147 10.27 12.63 -16.16
N ASN A 148 11.01 13.03 -15.12
CA ASN A 148 12.30 12.46 -14.76
C ASN A 148 12.35 12.12 -13.27
N MET A 149 12.93 10.97 -12.93
CA MET A 149 13.09 10.51 -11.55
C MET A 149 14.52 10.81 -11.10
N ASP A 150 14.67 11.58 -10.04
CA ASP A 150 15.96 12.01 -9.49
C ASP A 150 15.78 12.37 -8.02
N HIS A 151 16.81 12.19 -7.19
CA HIS A 151 16.81 12.68 -5.81
C HIS A 151 16.90 14.22 -5.74
N THR A 152 17.41 14.85 -6.79
CA THR A 152 17.58 16.29 -6.93
C THR A 152 16.34 16.91 -7.59
N GLY A 153 15.79 17.93 -6.96
CA GLY A 153 14.69 18.72 -7.50
C GLY A 153 15.16 19.63 -8.64
N ALA A 154 14.23 20.10 -9.47
CA ALA A 154 14.52 21.04 -10.57
C ALA A 154 15.23 22.33 -10.11
N ASP A 155 14.99 22.72 -8.87
CA ASP A 155 15.56 23.90 -8.21
C ASP A 155 16.89 23.61 -7.50
N GLY A 156 17.48 22.44 -7.73
CA GLY A 156 18.71 21.99 -7.07
C GLY A 156 18.52 21.50 -5.63
N SER A 157 17.28 21.41 -5.13
CA SER A 157 17.03 20.92 -3.78
C SER A 157 17.34 19.43 -3.64
N ASN A 158 17.92 19.05 -2.50
CA ASN A 158 17.94 17.65 -2.04
C ASN A 158 16.77 17.39 -1.07
N ALA A 159 16.57 16.14 -0.65
CA ALA A 159 15.49 15.76 0.27
C ALA A 159 15.54 16.56 1.58
N GLY A 160 16.71 16.72 2.20
CA GLY A 160 16.87 17.49 3.44
C GLY A 160 16.41 18.94 3.30
N THR A 161 16.72 19.59 2.16
CA THR A 161 16.25 20.94 1.83
C THR A 161 14.73 20.99 1.75
N ARG A 162 14.10 20.03 1.06
CA ARG A 162 12.64 19.94 0.94
C ARG A 162 11.96 19.68 2.30
N ILE A 163 12.53 18.80 3.11
CA ILE A 163 12.06 18.48 4.47
C ILE A 163 12.14 19.73 5.37
N THR A 164 13.26 20.47 5.33
CA THR A 164 13.43 21.72 6.09
C THR A 164 12.41 22.78 5.64
N ARG A 165 12.20 22.96 4.33
CA ARG A 165 11.19 23.89 3.79
C ARG A 165 9.76 23.53 4.20
N ALA A 166 9.47 22.25 4.38
CA ALA A 166 8.19 21.78 4.91
C ALA A 166 8.04 21.99 6.43
N GLY A 167 9.05 22.56 7.10
CA GLY A 167 9.00 22.87 8.53
C GLY A 167 9.32 21.69 9.46
N TYR A 168 9.87 20.59 8.92
CA TYR A 168 10.34 19.48 9.73
C TYR A 168 11.82 19.69 10.08
N ARG A 169 12.11 19.88 11.38
CA ARG A 169 13.49 19.95 11.88
C ARG A 169 14.00 18.53 12.12
N TRP A 170 15.11 18.14 11.49
CA TRP A 170 15.59 16.76 11.47
C TRP A 170 17.04 16.64 11.95
N GLY A 171 17.32 15.61 12.73
CA GLY A 171 18.69 15.18 13.06
C GLY A 171 19.23 14.17 12.05
N THR A 172 18.33 13.41 11.41
CA THR A 172 18.64 12.52 10.29
C THR A 172 17.43 12.42 9.36
N TYR A 173 17.69 12.13 8.08
CA TYR A 173 16.65 11.93 7.06
C TYR A 173 17.06 10.85 6.05
N GLY A 174 16.08 10.36 5.29
CA GLY A 174 16.28 9.44 4.17
C GLY A 174 15.23 9.65 3.10
N GLU A 175 15.50 9.18 1.89
CA GLU A 175 14.58 9.28 0.75
C GLU A 175 14.67 8.04 -0.13
N ASN A 176 13.50 7.58 -0.59
CA ASN A 176 13.35 6.66 -1.69
C ASN A 176 12.48 7.32 -2.78
N VAL A 177 12.86 7.14 -4.05
CA VAL A 177 12.06 7.59 -5.20
C VAL A 177 11.78 6.40 -6.13
N ALA A 178 10.70 6.49 -6.89
CA ALA A 178 10.36 5.51 -7.93
C ALA A 178 9.47 6.15 -9.00
N ARG A 179 9.30 5.46 -10.13
CA ARG A 179 8.33 5.83 -11.16
C ARG A 179 7.79 4.59 -11.87
N GLY A 180 6.55 4.68 -12.34
CA GLY A 180 5.90 3.64 -13.16
C GLY A 180 4.96 2.70 -12.40
N GLN A 181 5.04 2.65 -11.07
CA GLN A 181 4.18 1.78 -10.27
C GLN A 181 2.83 2.44 -10.01
N SER A 182 1.73 1.78 -10.34
CA SER A 182 0.38 2.35 -10.13
C SER A 182 -0.13 2.22 -8.69
N LEU A 183 0.50 1.38 -7.87
CA LEU A 183 0.03 1.00 -6.53
C LEU A 183 1.13 1.13 -5.48
N ALA A 184 0.75 1.48 -4.25
CA ALA A 184 1.67 1.55 -3.09
C ALA A 184 2.43 0.23 -2.85
N GLN A 185 1.76 -0.90 -3.06
CA GLN A 185 2.31 -2.24 -2.88
C GLN A 185 3.40 -2.52 -3.90
N SER A 186 3.17 -2.15 -5.17
CA SER A 186 4.14 -2.35 -6.25
C SER A 186 5.40 -1.53 -6.00
N VAL A 187 5.27 -0.24 -5.65
CA VAL A 187 6.43 0.60 -5.36
C VAL A 187 7.18 0.16 -4.11
N PHE A 188 6.46 -0.28 -3.08
CA PHE A 188 7.08 -0.85 -1.88
C PHE A 188 7.86 -2.13 -2.19
N GLY A 189 7.31 -3.01 -3.03
CA GLY A 189 8.01 -4.22 -3.49
C GLY A 189 9.33 -3.88 -4.18
N ASP A 190 9.30 -2.94 -5.12
CA ASP A 190 10.48 -2.49 -5.86
C ASP A 190 11.54 -1.87 -4.93
N TRP A 191 11.13 -1.08 -3.93
CA TRP A 191 12.05 -0.56 -2.92
C TRP A 191 12.64 -1.67 -2.05
N MET A 192 11.86 -2.65 -1.60
CA MET A 192 12.36 -3.74 -0.77
C MET A 192 13.29 -4.71 -1.51
N ASN A 193 13.21 -4.75 -2.85
CA ASN A 193 14.09 -5.53 -3.73
C ASN A 193 15.39 -4.79 -4.12
N SER A 194 15.47 -3.48 -3.84
CA SER A 194 16.69 -2.69 -4.03
C SER A 194 17.45 -2.55 -2.72
N ALA A 195 18.72 -2.97 -2.69
CA ALA A 195 19.53 -2.94 -1.47
C ALA A 195 19.60 -1.53 -0.84
N GLY A 196 19.77 -0.48 -1.64
CA GLY A 196 19.82 0.90 -1.17
C GLY A 196 18.48 1.37 -0.59
N HIS A 197 17.38 1.17 -1.31
CA HIS A 197 16.05 1.60 -0.85
C HIS A 197 15.57 0.82 0.38
N ARG A 198 15.86 -0.49 0.42
CA ARG A 198 15.60 -1.35 1.58
C ARG A 198 16.38 -0.88 2.80
N ALA A 199 17.64 -0.51 2.65
CA ALA A 199 18.46 0.00 3.75
C ALA A 199 17.86 1.30 4.34
N THR A 200 17.31 2.18 3.50
CA THR A 200 16.57 3.37 3.97
C THR A 200 15.33 2.99 4.80
N ILE A 201 14.48 2.10 4.28
CA ILE A 201 13.24 1.65 4.97
C ILE A 201 13.54 1.01 6.33
N LEU A 202 14.61 0.22 6.41
CA LEU A 202 15.02 -0.53 7.59
C LEU A 202 16.04 0.22 8.46
N ASN A 203 16.28 1.51 8.22
CA ASN A 203 17.15 2.29 9.08
C ASN A 203 16.50 2.48 10.46
N ALA A 204 17.17 2.01 11.51
CA ALA A 204 16.68 2.05 12.89
C ALA A 204 16.57 3.46 13.46
N ASN A 205 17.27 4.44 12.88
CA ASN A 205 17.33 5.81 13.38
C ASN A 205 16.09 6.65 13.01
N PHE A 206 15.23 6.16 12.11
CA PHE A 206 14.01 6.87 11.75
C PHE A 206 12.85 6.55 12.70
N VAL A 207 12.02 7.58 12.96
CA VAL A 207 10.78 7.46 13.75
C VAL A 207 9.56 7.97 13.00
N HIS A 208 9.76 8.80 11.98
CA HIS A 208 8.71 9.34 11.13
C HIS A 208 8.93 8.99 9.66
N MET A 209 7.84 8.95 8.91
CA MET A 209 7.86 8.90 7.46
C MET A 209 6.78 9.80 6.85
N GLY A 210 6.94 10.09 5.57
CA GLY A 210 5.89 10.63 4.72
C GLY A 210 6.06 10.10 3.30
N ALA A 211 4.97 10.03 2.55
CA ALA A 211 5.00 9.55 1.18
C ALA A 211 3.92 10.20 0.33
N ALA A 212 4.19 10.33 -0.97
CA ALA A 212 3.25 10.87 -1.93
C ALA A 212 3.51 10.29 -3.32
N MET A 213 2.51 10.49 -4.18
CA MET A 213 2.56 10.17 -5.60
C MET A 213 2.00 11.33 -6.40
N ALA A 214 2.59 11.60 -7.56
CA ALA A 214 2.04 12.50 -8.56
C ALA A 214 2.01 11.83 -9.94
N GLN A 215 0.94 12.06 -10.68
CA GLN A 215 0.72 11.48 -12.00
C GLN A 215 1.21 12.41 -13.13
N SER A 216 1.86 11.83 -14.14
CA SER A 216 2.15 12.46 -15.44
C SER A 216 1.97 11.41 -16.55
N ASN A 217 2.94 11.25 -17.46
CA ASN A 217 3.04 10.11 -18.38
C ASN A 217 3.08 8.76 -17.65
N MET A 218 3.51 8.75 -16.39
CA MET A 218 3.40 7.65 -15.44
C MET A 218 3.33 8.17 -14.01
N PRO A 219 3.03 7.32 -13.00
CA PRO A 219 3.13 7.69 -11.59
C PRO A 219 4.59 7.97 -11.19
N TYR A 220 4.82 9.00 -10.39
CA TYR A 220 6.10 9.32 -9.76
C TYR A 220 5.94 9.36 -8.25
N TRP A 221 6.85 8.68 -7.55
CA TRP A 221 6.76 8.43 -6.12
C TRP A 221 7.92 9.07 -5.39
N THR A 222 7.63 9.53 -4.18
CA THR A 222 8.64 9.90 -3.20
C THR A 222 8.19 9.42 -1.82
N GLN A 223 9.10 8.79 -1.11
CA GLN A 223 8.97 8.42 0.29
C GLN A 223 10.15 9.02 1.06
N VAL A 224 9.87 9.79 2.09
CA VAL A 224 10.88 10.41 2.95
C VAL A 224 10.75 9.90 4.37
N PHE A 225 11.88 9.88 5.07
CA PHE A 225 12.00 9.44 6.44
C PHE A 225 12.69 10.51 7.27
N GLY A 226 12.42 10.52 8.58
CA GLY A 226 13.11 11.43 9.47
C GLY A 226 13.07 11.02 10.93
N ALA A 227 14.00 11.57 11.69
CA ALA A 227 13.90 11.71 13.13
C ALA A 227 14.22 13.15 13.53
N PRO A 228 13.46 13.72 14.48
CA PRO A 228 13.65 15.10 14.89
C PRO A 228 15.04 15.31 15.53
N LEU A 229 15.52 16.56 15.50
CA LEU A 229 16.71 17.01 16.25
C LEU A 229 16.53 16.83 17.76
#